data_AF-A0A379E1P4-F1
#
_entry.id   AF-A0A379E1P4-F1
#
_cell.length_a   1.000
_cell.length_b   1.000
_cell.length_c   1.000
_cell.angle_alpha   90.00
_cell.angle_beta   90.00
_cell.angle_gamma   90.00
#
_symmetry.space_group_name_H-M   'P 1'
#
loop_
_entity.id
_entity.type
_entity.pdbx_description
1 polymer ?
#
loop_
_entity_poly.entity_id
_entity_poly.type
_entity_poly.pdbx_seq_one_letter_code
_entity_poly.pdbx_strand_id
1 'polypeptide(L)'
;MIKVIVPAAAALAVNVTAGLLLSAYPLMNMLFTSLAIAVNTLLVALLFCFRAESTHRMSLGMIFLGVGIIEYASGLLAPARWTDNWWVILFAVLTAIQAVLVYLTLHYTKNS
;
A
#
# COMPACT_ATOMS: atom_id res chain seq x y z
N MET A 1 -3.82 -5.35 15.24
CA MET A 1 -2.64 -4.52 14.91
C MET A 1 -1.39 -5.34 14.64
N ILE A 2 -0.89 -6.18 15.58
CA ILE A 2 0.31 -7.02 15.34
C ILE A 2 0.20 -7.88 14.07
N LYS A 3 -1.00 -8.42 13.81
CA LYS A 3 -1.30 -9.26 12.62
C LYS A 3 -1.14 -8.52 11.27
N VAL A 4 -1.16 -7.18 11.28
CA VAL A 4 -0.98 -6.33 10.07
C VAL A 4 0.46 -5.81 10.00
N ILE A 5 1.06 -5.48 11.13
CA ILE A 5 2.42 -4.91 11.20
C ILE A 5 3.48 -5.95 10.83
N VAL A 6 3.32 -7.20 11.28
CA VAL A 6 4.30 -8.28 10.98
C VAL A 6 4.47 -8.53 9.47
N PRO A 7 3.40 -8.76 8.68
CA PRO A 7 3.56 -8.97 7.23
C PRO A 7 4.08 -7.72 6.51
N ALA A 8 3.68 -6.52 6.95
CA ALA A 8 4.18 -5.27 6.39
C ALA A 8 5.69 -5.07 6.65
N ALA A 9 6.14 -5.35 7.87
CA ALA A 9 7.55 -5.28 8.23
C ALA A 9 8.39 -6.29 7.44
N ALA A 10 7.87 -7.51 7.24
CA ALA A 10 8.51 -8.51 6.40
C ALA A 10 8.62 -8.05 4.94
N ALA A 11 7.54 -7.52 4.36
CA ALA A 11 7.54 -7.00 2.99
C ALA A 11 8.53 -5.82 2.82
N LEU A 12 8.58 -4.91 3.79
CA LEU A 12 9.49 -3.77 3.79
C LEU A 12 10.95 -4.22 3.93
N ALA A 13 11.23 -5.18 4.81
CA ALA A 13 12.58 -5.75 4.96
C ALA A 13 13.06 -6.41 3.65
N VAL A 14 12.18 -7.16 2.98
CA VAL A 14 12.50 -7.77 1.67
C VAL A 14 12.75 -6.68 0.62
N ASN A 15 11.91 -5.65 0.54
CA ASN A 15 12.09 -4.55 -0.43
C ASN A 15 13.39 -3.78 -0.22
N VAL A 16 13.73 -3.45 1.04
CA VAL A 16 14.99 -2.77 1.38
C VAL A 16 16.17 -3.67 1.04
N THR A 17 16.11 -4.96 1.37
CA THR A 17 17.17 -5.91 1.02
C THR A 17 17.35 -6.00 -0.50
N ALA A 18 16.27 -6.04 -1.27
CA ALA A 18 16.32 -6.02 -2.72
C ALA A 18 16.94 -4.73 -3.27
N GLY A 19 16.62 -3.55 -2.70
CA GLY A 19 17.22 -2.27 -3.06
C GLY A 19 18.71 -2.15 -2.76
N LEU A 20 19.18 -2.82 -1.71
CA LEU A 20 20.59 -2.83 -1.35
C LEU A 20 21.40 -3.84 -2.18
N LEU A 21 20.77 -4.93 -2.64
CA LEU A 21 21.46 -6.00 -3.39
C LEU A 21 21.42 -5.81 -4.91
N LEU A 22 20.37 -5.19 -5.46
CA LEU A 22 20.17 -5.07 -6.89
C LEU A 22 20.65 -3.70 -7.41
N SER A 23 21.79 -3.68 -8.11
CA SER A 23 22.32 -2.47 -8.76
C SER A 23 21.36 -1.88 -9.80
N ALA A 24 20.47 -2.69 -10.35
CA ALA A 24 19.44 -2.29 -11.31
C ALA A 24 18.18 -1.71 -10.63
N TYR A 25 18.15 -1.60 -9.30
CA TYR A 25 17.03 -1.06 -8.55
C TYR A 25 17.44 0.27 -7.89
N PRO A 26 17.16 1.42 -8.55
CA PRO A 26 17.60 2.71 -8.06
C PRO A 26 17.02 3.02 -6.68
N LEU A 27 17.77 3.76 -5.86
CA LEU A 27 17.33 4.19 -4.53
C LEU A 27 15.96 4.88 -4.57
N MET A 28 15.68 5.64 -5.62
CA MET A 28 14.38 6.30 -5.84
C MET A 28 13.22 5.30 -5.87
N ASN A 29 13.38 4.22 -6.62
CA ASN A 29 12.36 3.20 -6.78
C ASN A 29 12.17 2.42 -5.48
N MET A 30 13.27 2.14 -4.76
CA MET A 30 13.22 1.52 -3.43
C MET A 30 12.44 2.38 -2.42
N LEU A 31 12.65 3.70 -2.42
CA LEU A 31 11.89 4.63 -1.58
C LEU A 31 10.41 4.67 -1.96
N PHE A 32 10.11 4.69 -3.26
CA PHE A 32 8.75 4.73 -3.77
C PHE A 32 7.95 3.46 -3.43
N THR A 33 8.52 2.28 -3.64
CA THR A 33 7.87 1.01 -3.25
C THR A 33 7.78 0.85 -1.74
N SER A 34 8.75 1.36 -0.97
CA SER A 34 8.65 1.39 0.50
C SER A 34 7.50 2.29 0.96
N LEU A 35 7.32 3.44 0.30
CA LEU A 35 6.19 4.32 0.56
C LEU A 35 4.86 3.63 0.23
N ALA A 36 4.78 2.91 -0.89
CA ALA A 36 3.60 2.13 -1.24
C ALA A 36 3.24 1.09 -0.17
N ILE A 37 4.24 0.32 0.29
CA ILE A 37 4.05 -0.65 1.39
C ILE A 37 3.55 0.05 2.66
N ALA A 38 4.14 1.19 3.02
CA ALA A 38 3.78 1.93 4.23
C ALA A 38 2.34 2.48 4.16
N VAL A 39 1.96 3.11 3.04
CA VAL A 39 0.62 3.68 2.83
C VAL A 39 -0.45 2.58 2.86
N ASN A 40 -0.22 1.48 2.14
CA ASN A 40 -1.18 0.39 2.09
C ASN A 40 -1.34 -0.27 3.46
N THR A 41 -0.23 -0.47 4.19
CA THR A 41 -0.26 -0.96 5.58
C THR A 41 -1.04 -0.03 6.50
N LEU A 42 -0.88 1.29 6.36
CA LEU A 42 -1.61 2.27 7.14
C LEU A 42 -3.12 2.19 6.88
N LEU A 43 -3.53 2.09 5.61
CA LEU A 43 -4.95 1.97 5.24
C LEU A 43 -5.57 0.68 5.80
N VAL A 44 -4.87 -0.45 5.71
CA VAL A 44 -5.29 -1.70 6.36
C VAL A 44 -5.36 -1.53 7.87
N ALA A 45 -4.37 -0.90 8.50
CA ALA A 45 -4.36 -0.67 9.94
C ALA A 45 -5.56 0.17 10.41
N LEU A 46 -5.96 1.20 9.65
CA LEU A 46 -7.15 2.01 9.95
C LEU A 46 -8.43 1.16 9.95
N LEU A 47 -8.62 0.27 8.97
CA LEU A 47 -9.76 -0.67 8.96
C LEU A 47 -9.81 -1.54 10.22
N PHE A 48 -8.65 -1.98 10.72
CA PHE A 48 -8.57 -2.77 11.95
C PHE A 48 -8.80 -1.94 13.22
N CYS A 49 -8.25 -0.72 13.29
CA CYS A 49 -8.37 0.17 14.45
C CYS A 49 -9.81 0.65 14.67
N PHE A 50 -10.51 1.01 13.59
CA PHE A 50 -11.88 1.54 13.67
C PHE A 50 -12.97 0.45 13.69
N ARG A 51 -12.59 -0.82 13.96
CA ARG A 51 -13.52 -1.95 14.16
C ARG A 51 -14.57 -2.09 13.06
N ALA A 52 -14.20 -1.88 11.79
CA ALA A 52 -15.06 -2.25 10.66
C ALA A 52 -15.56 -3.70 10.81
N GLU A 53 -16.75 -4.04 10.30
CA GLU A 53 -17.26 -5.41 10.41
C GLU A 53 -16.25 -6.44 9.88
N SER A 54 -16.23 -7.66 10.45
CA SER A 54 -15.27 -8.70 10.05
C SER A 54 -15.31 -9.02 8.55
N THR A 55 -16.51 -9.04 7.95
CA THR A 55 -16.71 -9.31 6.53
C THR A 55 -16.17 -8.18 5.65
N HIS A 56 -16.50 -6.93 5.99
CA HIS A 56 -16.02 -5.74 5.28
C HIS A 56 -14.49 -5.60 5.36
N ARG A 57 -13.89 -5.88 6.54
CA ARG A 57 -12.43 -5.87 6.72
C ARG A 57 -11.72 -6.90 5.86
N MET A 58 -12.27 -8.11 5.76
CA MET A 58 -11.64 -9.19 4.97
C MET A 58 -11.72 -8.89 3.47
N SER A 59 -12.87 -8.43 2.98
CA SER A 59 -13.05 -8.08 1.56
C SER A 59 -12.16 -6.90 1.15
N LEU A 60 -12.18 -5.78 1.89
CA LEU A 60 -11.30 -4.65 1.59
C LEU A 60 -9.82 -5.01 1.73
N GLY A 61 -9.46 -5.84 2.71
CA GLY A 61 -8.09 -6.31 2.87
C GLY A 61 -7.56 -7.06 1.65
N MET A 62 -8.39 -7.91 1.01
CA MET A 62 -8.03 -8.58 -0.24
C MET A 62 -7.88 -7.61 -1.41
N ILE A 63 -8.78 -6.62 -1.52
CA ILE A 63 -8.68 -5.57 -2.54
C ILE A 63 -7.37 -4.77 -2.36
N PHE A 64 -7.06 -4.39 -1.12
CA PHE A 64 -5.87 -3.62 -0.81
C PHE A 64 -4.58 -4.40 -1.06
N LEU A 65 -4.59 -5.71 -0.83
CA LEU A 65 -3.50 -6.59 -1.22
C LEU A 65 -3.28 -6.57 -2.75
N GLY A 66 -4.35 -6.73 -3.53
CA GLY A 66 -4.26 -6.69 -4.99
C GLY A 66 -3.75 -5.36 -5.53
N VAL A 67 -4.30 -4.26 -5.03
CA VAL A 67 -3.84 -2.91 -5.38
C VAL A 67 -2.40 -2.68 -4.94
N GLY A 68 -2.01 -3.16 -3.75
CA GLY A 68 -0.64 -3.04 -3.25
C GLY A 68 0.39 -3.78 -4.09
N ILE A 69 0.03 -4.93 -4.66
CA ILE A 69 0.88 -5.64 -5.62
C ILE A 69 1.08 -4.80 -6.89
N ILE A 70 0.01 -4.16 -7.39
CA ILE A 70 0.08 -3.29 -8.56
C ILE A 70 0.94 -2.06 -8.27
N GLU A 71 0.75 -1.42 -7.12
CA GLU A 71 1.55 -0.26 -6.67
C GLU A 71 3.03 -0.64 -6.52
N TYR A 72 3.31 -1.80 -5.93
CA TYR A 72 4.68 -2.29 -5.80
C TYR A 72 5.33 -2.58 -7.15
N ALA A 73 4.63 -3.28 -8.05
CA ALA A 73 5.11 -3.56 -9.40
C ALA A 73 5.31 -2.27 -10.21
N SER A 74 4.42 -1.29 -10.06
CA SER A 74 4.56 0.03 -10.68
C SER A 74 5.83 0.74 -10.22
N GLY A 75 6.18 0.63 -8.94
CA GLY A 75 7.39 1.22 -8.40
C GLY A 75 8.68 0.53 -8.88
N LEU A 76 8.63 -0.78 -9.12
CA LEU A 76 9.75 -1.50 -9.73
C LEU A 76 9.99 -1.06 -11.18
N LEU A 77 8.92 -0.81 -11.94
CA LEU A 77 8.98 -0.43 -13.36
C LEU A 77 9.10 1.08 -13.59
N ALA A 78 8.92 1.89 -12.54
CA ALA A 78 8.95 3.34 -12.65
C ALA A 78 10.33 3.83 -13.11
N PRO A 79 10.40 4.82 -14.02
CA PRO A 79 11.66 5.48 -14.30
C PRO A 79 12.12 6.22 -13.03
N ALA A 80 13.43 6.24 -12.77
CA ALA A 80 14.04 6.86 -11.60
C ALA A 80 14.05 8.41 -11.68
N ARG A 81 12.89 8.99 -11.94
CA ARG A 81 12.61 10.43 -12.00
C ARG A 81 11.27 10.72 -11.35
N TRP A 82 11.19 11.83 -10.64
CA TRP A 82 9.93 12.31 -10.07
C TRP A 82 9.08 13.05 -11.10
N THR A 83 9.74 13.76 -12.02
CA THR A 83 9.08 14.51 -13.09
C THR A 83 8.69 13.60 -14.25
N ASP A 84 7.52 13.86 -14.84
CA ASP A 84 6.98 13.10 -15.98
C ASP A 84 6.91 11.58 -15.73
N ASN A 85 6.48 11.23 -14.51
CA ASN A 85 6.35 9.86 -14.07
C ASN A 85 4.88 9.46 -13.90
N TRP A 86 4.33 8.84 -14.93
CA TRP A 86 2.96 8.32 -14.95
C TRP A 86 2.70 7.27 -13.87
N TRP A 87 3.72 6.55 -13.40
CA TRP A 87 3.56 5.55 -12.35
C TRP A 87 3.30 6.19 -10.98
N VAL A 88 3.86 7.38 -10.72
CA VAL A 88 3.54 8.16 -9.52
C VAL A 88 2.08 8.61 -9.52
N ILE A 89 1.57 9.00 -10.70
CA ILE A 89 0.15 9.38 -10.86
C ILE A 89 -0.74 8.16 -10.65
N LEU A 90 -0.40 7.01 -11.25
CA LEU A 90 -1.13 5.76 -11.06
C LEU A 90 -1.21 5.38 -9.58
N PHE A 91 -0.08 5.43 -8.88
CA PHE A 91 0.00 5.19 -7.43
C PHE A 91 -0.92 6.14 -6.66
N ALA A 92 -0.84 7.45 -6.93
CA ALA A 92 -1.67 8.43 -6.25
C ALA A 92 -3.18 8.18 -6.45
N VAL A 93 -3.59 7.82 -7.67
CA VAL A 93 -5.01 7.52 -7.99
C VAL A 93 -5.46 6.25 -7.28
N LEU A 94 -4.67 5.18 -7.30
CA LEU A 94 -5.00 3.92 -6.63
C LEU A 94 -5.10 4.11 -5.11
N THR A 95 -4.13 4.78 -4.51
CA THR A 95 -4.15 5.14 -3.08
C THR A 95 -5.37 6.00 -2.75
N ALA A 96 -5.75 6.97 -3.59
CA ALA A 96 -6.94 7.79 -3.37
C ALA A 96 -8.23 6.94 -3.38
N ILE A 97 -8.35 6.00 -4.31
CA ILE A 97 -9.48 5.06 -4.36
C ILE A 97 -9.53 4.22 -3.09
N GLN A 98 -8.40 3.66 -2.64
CA GLN A 98 -8.35 2.89 -1.40
C GLN A 98 -8.77 3.74 -0.19
N ALA A 99 -8.31 4.99 -0.09
CA ALA A 99 -8.67 5.90 0.99
C ALA A 99 -10.18 6.20 1.01
N VAL A 100 -10.80 6.41 -0.16
CA VAL A 100 -12.26 6.58 -0.28
C VAL A 100 -12.99 5.32 0.19
N LEU A 101 -12.53 4.12 -0.20
CA LEU A 101 -13.11 2.86 0.24
C LEU A 101 -13.01 2.66 1.75
N VAL A 102 -11.87 3.01 2.37
CA VAL A 102 -11.73 3.02 3.83
C VAL A 102 -12.77 3.95 4.44
N TYR A 103 -12.83 5.21 3.97
CA TYR A 103 -13.76 6.20 4.50
C TYR A 103 -15.21 5.72 4.44
N LEU A 104 -15.66 5.22 3.28
CA LEU A 104 -17.02 4.71 3.10
C LEU A 104 -17.29 3.55 4.07
N THR A 105 -16.38 2.60 4.18
CA THR A 105 -16.55 1.44 5.06
C THR A 105 -16.69 1.86 6.52
N LEU A 106 -15.88 2.83 6.97
CA LEU A 106 -15.93 3.35 8.33
C LEU A 106 -17.20 4.17 8.60
N HIS A 107 -17.62 4.98 7.63
CA HIS A 107 -18.84 5.79 7.75
C HIS A 107 -20.09 4.92 7.87
N TYR A 108 -20.23 3.90 7.01
CA TYR A 108 -21.38 3.00 7.06
C TYR A 108 -21.37 2.07 8.27
N THR A 109 -20.20 1.62 8.73
CA THR A 109 -20.12 0.82 9.97
C THR A 109 -20.57 1.62 11.20
N LYS A 110 -20.29 2.94 11.25
CA LYS A 110 -20.67 3.78 12.40
C LYS A 110 -22.16 4.09 12.47
N ASN A 111 -22.86 4.00 11.34
CA ASN A 111 -24.29 4.30 11.23
C ASN A 111 -25.19 3.04 11.27
N SER A 112 -24.61 1.85 11.47
CA SER A 112 -25.31 0.58 11.63
C SER A 112 -25.29 0.10 13.08
#